data_AF-A0A7X7JNJ8-F1
#
_entry.id   AF-A0A7X7JNJ8-F1
#
_cell.length_a   1.000
_cell.length_b   1.000
_cell.length_c   1.000
_cell.angle_alpha   90.00
_cell.angle_beta   90.00
_cell.angle_gamma   90.00
#
_symmetry.space_group_name_H-M   'P 1'
#
loop_
_entity.id
_entity.type
_entity.pdbx_description
1 polymer ?
#
loop_
_entity_poly.entity_id
_entity_poly.type
_entity_poly.pdbx_seq_one_letter_code
_entity_poly.pdbx_strand_id
1 'polypeptide(L)'
;MPHLYPLLLLALVALGCDRPDERPRDEAPPAAVQPAEERAETSAVVPAARSSEAPVVSTSRLPTLAEESARCQQRIDAALATPSLPGAPRLEKQRALVMARGKAEPVLFVQEPEFQGKKTPGIEAHRKNLLTTSTPRELNLKLARHFRGAVPLGRDVFLRHGYFYTDDPGAARVLTVLITLEHLFLEKELWLERGSERFIVKRNAEGRYIYATGPEKGLPAQLLLFDRVGPKGADYGPPLHVDVRELANRLGFLEMRVRHLGEEHIVADLRYGEEWVPAFLERSGAELELGCHVIDPDRAAAQGRARDEAYRRAAVLRALRQAILTQVNAQLPFDEPRTEFGQQDGELRRHWRRAYLSGKTTYEFNGDEYRVFDRQGVPMVPQVCIDFITESFERATGMHWTHRGEPPEHVLGGLDFTELLGSERRRETGFRDYAERHPEHFAPLNFPRRDWVPYEKEWAFFRFIRDHRDELRTGDVVVIKGKTPWDKILDHTHTFFIYESDPVTGMPILLAGNSGRPRLIGWDAEMMRAPKRSIRHRMRPNTEWLYDLVVHQSPESGERWAPPLAVRFPG
;
A
#
# COMPACT_ATOMS: atom_id res chain seq x y z
N MET A 1 54.08 -27.88 -3.83
CA MET A 1 54.12 -29.35 -3.84
C MET A 1 52.70 -29.88 -3.90
N PRO A 2 52.37 -30.66 -4.95
CA PRO A 2 51.02 -31.08 -5.31
C PRO A 2 50.76 -32.53 -4.88
N HIS A 3 49.51 -32.94 -4.69
CA HIS A 3 49.03 -34.32 -4.78
C HIS A 3 47.50 -34.25 -4.87
N LEU A 4 46.74 -35.06 -5.61
CA LEU A 4 46.93 -35.99 -6.74
C LEU A 4 45.49 -36.47 -7.02
N TYR A 5 45.07 -36.50 -8.28
CA TYR A 5 43.92 -37.31 -8.74
C TYR A 5 44.27 -38.81 -8.61
N PRO A 6 43.28 -39.72 -8.54
CA PRO A 6 42.81 -40.43 -9.75
C PRO A 6 41.25 -40.51 -9.80
N LEU A 7 40.52 -40.47 -10.92
CA LEU A 7 40.58 -41.14 -12.23
C LEU A 7 40.15 -42.62 -12.20
N LEU A 8 38.93 -42.92 -12.69
CA LEU A 8 38.56 -44.04 -13.58
C LEU A 8 37.04 -43.91 -13.96
N LEU A 9 36.69 -43.54 -15.20
CA LEU A 9 36.47 -44.37 -16.42
C LEU A 9 35.09 -45.05 -16.47
N LEU A 10 34.19 -44.61 -17.39
CA LEU A 10 33.91 -45.12 -18.76
C LEU A 10 32.79 -46.19 -18.73
N ALA A 11 31.81 -46.30 -19.65
CA ALA A 11 31.71 -45.97 -21.08
C ALA A 11 30.20 -45.93 -21.48
N LEU A 12 29.73 -44.94 -22.28
CA LEU A 12 29.47 -44.95 -23.75
C LEU A 12 28.21 -45.77 -24.18
N VAL A 13 27.13 -45.15 -24.65
CA VAL A 13 26.83 -44.60 -26.01
C VAL A 13 26.50 -45.73 -27.01
N ALA A 14 25.32 -45.73 -27.65
CA ALA A 14 25.12 -45.21 -29.02
C ALA A 14 23.61 -45.25 -29.40
N LEU A 15 23.03 -44.16 -29.93
CA LEU A 15 22.67 -43.90 -31.36
C LEU A 15 21.53 -44.81 -31.88
N GLY A 16 20.46 -44.33 -32.54
CA GLY A 16 20.14 -43.01 -33.07
C GLY A 16 18.75 -42.98 -33.72
N CYS A 17 18.45 -41.84 -34.38
CA CYS A 17 17.50 -41.53 -35.46
C CYS A 17 16.53 -42.65 -35.92
N ASP A 18 15.23 -42.41 -36.11
CA ASP A 18 14.70 -41.66 -37.26
C ASP A 18 13.18 -41.34 -37.12
N ARG A 19 12.77 -40.22 -37.73
CA ARG A 19 11.42 -39.94 -38.29
C ARG A 19 11.33 -40.61 -39.68
N PRO A 20 10.16 -40.82 -40.35
CA PRO A 20 9.03 -39.88 -40.46
C PRO A 20 7.60 -40.46 -40.64
N ASP A 21 6.64 -39.55 -40.75
CA ASP A 21 5.33 -39.55 -41.44
C ASP A 21 4.38 -40.76 -41.38
N GLU A 22 3.14 -40.51 -40.95
CA GLU A 22 1.95 -40.54 -41.83
C GLU A 22 0.70 -40.01 -41.11
N ARG A 23 -0.03 -39.12 -41.80
CA ARG A 23 -1.40 -38.66 -41.52
C ARG A 23 -2.32 -39.42 -42.51
N PRO A 24 -3.61 -39.68 -42.22
CA PRO A 24 -4.61 -38.65 -42.50
C PRO A 24 -5.91 -38.65 -41.65
N ARG A 25 -6.49 -37.44 -41.58
CA ARG A 25 -7.92 -37.06 -41.72
C ARG A 25 -8.99 -37.78 -40.88
N ASP A 26 -9.73 -36.97 -40.11
CA ASP A 26 -11.20 -36.96 -40.19
C ASP A 26 -11.73 -35.54 -39.86
N GLU A 27 -12.39 -34.95 -40.86
CA GLU A 27 -13.26 -33.78 -40.78
C GLU A 27 -14.68 -34.26 -41.12
N ALA A 28 -15.69 -33.85 -40.35
CA ALA A 28 -17.09 -33.80 -40.79
C ALA A 28 -17.98 -33.05 -39.75
N PRO A 29 -19.13 -32.48 -40.17
CA PRO A 29 -19.54 -31.10 -39.85
C PRO A 29 -20.79 -30.97 -38.96
N PRO A 30 -21.28 -29.75 -38.66
CA PRO A 30 -22.51 -29.52 -37.93
C PRO A 30 -23.74 -29.48 -38.85
N ALA A 31 -24.88 -29.95 -38.35
CA ALA A 31 -26.21 -29.83 -38.95
C ALA A 31 -27.23 -29.91 -37.80
N ALA A 32 -28.44 -29.36 -37.80
CA ALA A 32 -29.12 -28.29 -38.50
C ALA A 32 -30.42 -28.07 -37.68
N VAL A 33 -30.93 -26.85 -37.64
CA VAL A 33 -32.26 -26.50 -37.11
C VAL A 33 -33.36 -27.14 -37.98
N GLN A 34 -34.48 -27.60 -37.40
CA GLN A 34 -35.87 -27.43 -37.89
C GLN A 34 -36.94 -28.06 -36.94
N PRO A 35 -38.25 -27.72 -37.07
CA PRO A 35 -39.11 -27.35 -35.93
C PRO A 35 -40.41 -28.18 -35.78
N ALA A 36 -41.19 -27.78 -34.76
CA ALA A 36 -42.65 -27.78 -34.65
C ALA A 36 -43.43 -29.09 -34.87
N GLU A 37 -44.01 -29.61 -33.77
CA GLU A 37 -45.22 -30.43 -33.85
C GLU A 37 -46.41 -29.69 -33.21
N GLU A 38 -47.39 -29.55 -34.08
CA GLU A 38 -48.75 -29.07 -33.94
C GLU A 38 -49.61 -30.10 -33.17
N ARG A 39 -50.40 -29.65 -32.19
CA ARG A 39 -51.55 -30.42 -31.69
C ARG A 39 -52.79 -29.53 -31.54
N ALA A 40 -53.61 -29.64 -32.57
CA ALA A 40 -55.04 -29.96 -32.55
C ALA A 40 -55.96 -29.30 -31.52
N GLU A 41 -56.93 -28.62 -32.12
CA GLU A 41 -58.16 -28.02 -31.60
C GLU A 41 -58.98 -28.93 -30.67
N THR A 42 -59.70 -28.32 -29.72
CA THR A 42 -61.13 -28.63 -29.52
C THR A 42 -61.85 -27.49 -28.79
N SER A 43 -63.04 -27.23 -29.30
CA SER A 43 -64.02 -26.21 -28.95
C SER A 43 -64.61 -26.36 -27.53
N ALA A 44 -64.89 -25.26 -26.84
CA ALA A 44 -66.27 -24.75 -26.65
C ALA A 44 -66.51 -24.01 -25.31
N VAL A 45 -67.29 -22.92 -25.42
CA VAL A 45 -68.18 -22.29 -24.43
C VAL A 45 -67.58 -21.43 -23.31
N VAL A 46 -67.94 -20.13 -23.38
CA VAL A 46 -67.79 -19.07 -22.37
C VAL A 46 -68.74 -19.29 -21.19
N PRO A 47 -68.28 -19.05 -19.94
CA PRO A 47 -69.11 -18.26 -19.03
C PRO A 47 -68.33 -17.15 -18.32
N ALA A 48 -68.93 -15.95 -18.40
CA ALA A 48 -68.96 -14.86 -17.43
C ALA A 48 -67.72 -14.59 -16.53
N ALA A 49 -67.06 -13.48 -16.86
CA ALA A 49 -66.43 -12.49 -15.99
C ALA A 49 -66.23 -12.90 -14.51
N ARG A 50 -65.01 -13.33 -14.19
CA ARG A 50 -64.38 -12.97 -12.91
C ARG A 50 -63.36 -11.89 -13.19
N SER A 51 -63.53 -10.75 -12.54
CA SER A 51 -62.52 -9.70 -12.44
C SER A 51 -61.24 -10.32 -11.90
N SER A 52 -60.33 -10.65 -12.80
CA SER A 52 -58.93 -10.86 -12.49
C SER A 52 -58.41 -9.51 -12.02
N GLU A 53 -58.41 -9.27 -10.71
CA GLU A 53 -57.54 -8.25 -10.13
C GLU A 53 -56.12 -8.56 -10.59
N ALA A 54 -55.64 -7.78 -11.56
CA ALA A 54 -54.25 -7.78 -11.94
C ALA A 54 -53.43 -7.56 -10.66
N PRO A 55 -52.33 -8.31 -10.45
CA PRO A 55 -51.49 -8.09 -9.29
C PRO A 55 -51.06 -6.63 -9.33
N VAL A 56 -51.46 -5.88 -8.30
CA VAL A 56 -50.99 -4.51 -8.08
C VAL A 56 -49.47 -4.61 -8.02
N VAL A 57 -48.82 -4.27 -9.12
CA VAL A 57 -47.37 -4.06 -9.17
C VAL A 57 -47.13 -2.95 -8.16
N SER A 58 -46.64 -3.33 -6.98
CA SER A 58 -46.19 -2.40 -5.97
C SER A 58 -45.06 -1.60 -6.61
N THR A 59 -45.40 -0.44 -7.14
CA THR A 59 -44.44 0.59 -7.55
C THR A 59 -43.87 1.15 -6.25
N SER A 60 -42.97 0.41 -5.62
CA SER A 60 -42.21 0.89 -4.48
C SER A 60 -41.43 2.10 -4.96
N ARG A 61 -41.90 3.30 -4.58
CA ARG A 61 -41.22 4.56 -4.86
C ARG A 61 -39.83 4.49 -4.23
N LEU A 62 -38.80 4.80 -5.01
CA LEU A 62 -37.45 4.94 -4.45
C LEU A 62 -37.47 5.97 -3.33
N PRO A 63 -36.85 5.66 -2.18
CA PRO A 63 -36.87 6.56 -1.04
C PRO A 63 -36.21 7.89 -1.39
N THR A 64 -36.74 8.98 -0.84
CA THR A 64 -36.11 10.29 -0.95
C THR A 64 -34.86 10.35 -0.07
N LEU A 65 -33.91 11.22 -0.43
CA LEU A 65 -32.70 11.45 0.36
C LEU A 65 -32.98 11.77 1.83
N ALA A 66 -34.05 12.53 2.10
CA ALA A 66 -34.49 12.86 3.45
C ALA A 66 -34.97 11.62 4.22
N GLU A 67 -35.70 10.70 3.56
CA GLU A 67 -36.15 9.45 4.18
C GLU A 67 -35.01 8.46 4.41
N GLU A 68 -34.00 8.43 3.52
CA GLU A 68 -32.78 7.64 3.72
C GLU A 68 -31.95 8.19 4.88
N SER A 69 -31.75 9.52 4.92
CA SER A 69 -31.03 10.22 5.98
C SER A 69 -31.71 10.02 7.34
N ALA A 70 -33.04 10.15 7.42
CA ALA A 70 -33.81 9.92 8.64
C ALA A 70 -33.71 8.46 9.11
N ARG A 71 -33.78 7.48 8.19
CA ARG A 71 -33.54 6.07 8.52
C ARG A 71 -32.13 5.84 9.03
N CYS A 72 -31.13 6.48 8.43
CA CYS A 72 -29.76 6.39 8.91
C CYS A 72 -29.61 6.97 10.31
N GLN A 73 -30.23 8.12 10.58
CA GLN A 73 -30.23 8.73 11.90
C GLN A 73 -30.85 7.80 12.95
N GLN A 74 -31.96 7.14 12.65
CA GLN A 74 -32.56 6.15 13.54
C GLN A 74 -31.61 4.98 13.87
N ARG A 75 -30.86 4.49 12.86
CA ARG A 75 -29.84 3.44 13.08
C ARG A 75 -28.71 3.95 13.97
N ILE A 76 -28.27 5.19 13.77
CA ILE A 76 -27.25 5.84 14.61
C ILE A 76 -27.75 5.98 16.04
N ASP A 77 -28.97 6.48 16.25
CA ASP A 77 -29.54 6.68 17.59
C ASP A 77 -29.68 5.34 18.33
N ALA A 78 -30.14 4.30 17.63
CA ALA A 78 -30.21 2.94 18.17
C ALA A 78 -28.82 2.40 18.54
N ALA A 79 -27.81 2.65 17.69
CA ALA A 79 -26.44 2.27 17.95
C ALA A 79 -25.83 2.98 19.17
N LEU A 80 -26.07 4.29 19.30
CA LEU A 80 -25.59 5.10 20.42
C LEU A 80 -26.22 4.71 21.76
N ALA A 81 -27.39 4.06 21.73
CA ALA A 81 -28.05 3.54 22.93
C ALA A 81 -27.44 2.22 23.45
N THR A 82 -26.59 1.54 22.67
CA THR A 82 -25.91 0.32 23.13
C THR A 82 -24.67 0.67 23.96
N PRO A 83 -24.17 -0.22 24.84
CA PRO A 83 -22.89 0.00 25.50
C PRO A 83 -21.74 0.16 24.49
N SER A 84 -20.84 1.11 24.75
CA SER A 84 -19.62 1.27 23.95
C SER A 84 -18.55 0.30 24.43
N LEU A 85 -17.84 -0.31 23.49
CA LEU A 85 -16.59 -1.00 23.71
C LEU A 85 -15.49 0.00 24.13
N PRO A 86 -14.49 -0.46 24.91
CA PRO A 86 -13.51 0.42 25.54
C PRO A 86 -12.47 1.02 24.56
N GLY A 87 -12.28 0.40 23.38
CA GLY A 87 -11.24 0.78 22.44
C GLY A 87 -9.82 0.61 23.00
N ALA A 88 -8.86 1.38 22.46
CA ALA A 88 -7.48 1.45 22.94
C ALA A 88 -7.08 2.91 23.31
N PRO A 89 -7.64 3.48 24.39
CA PRO A 89 -7.57 4.92 24.67
C PRO A 89 -6.15 5.46 24.85
N ARG A 90 -5.20 4.62 25.26
CA ARG A 90 -3.79 5.02 25.37
C ARG A 90 -3.15 5.23 24.00
N LEU A 91 -3.37 4.29 23.08
CA LEU A 91 -2.94 4.41 21.69
C LEU A 91 -3.61 5.62 21.05
N GLU A 92 -4.93 5.77 21.18
CA GLU A 92 -5.68 6.84 20.50
C GLU A 92 -5.18 8.25 20.89
N LYS A 93 -4.75 8.45 22.15
CA LYS A 93 -4.14 9.73 22.59
C LYS A 93 -2.83 10.07 21.88
N GLN A 94 -2.09 9.09 21.39
CA GLN A 94 -0.77 9.27 20.76
C GLN A 94 -0.71 8.74 19.33
N ARG A 95 -1.85 8.33 18.77
CA ARG A 95 -1.99 7.57 17.52
C ARG A 95 -1.21 8.19 16.37
N ALA A 96 -1.39 9.48 16.12
CA ALA A 96 -0.70 10.16 15.02
C ALA A 96 0.84 9.98 15.10
N LEU A 97 1.42 10.07 16.30
CA LEU A 97 2.86 9.89 16.49
C LEU A 97 3.29 8.43 16.44
N VAL A 98 2.51 7.50 17.01
CA VAL A 98 2.79 6.06 16.91
C VAL A 98 2.79 5.62 15.44
N MET A 99 1.75 6.02 14.70
CA MET A 99 1.53 5.65 13.30
C MET A 99 2.54 6.29 12.34
N ALA A 100 3.00 7.52 12.61
CA ALA A 100 3.97 8.18 11.73
C ALA A 100 5.42 7.70 11.94
N ARG A 101 5.72 7.21 13.15
CA ARG A 101 7.07 6.76 13.54
C ARG A 101 7.28 5.27 13.35
N GLY A 102 6.24 4.47 13.64
CA GLY A 102 6.23 3.04 13.38
C GLY A 102 5.63 2.74 12.02
N LYS A 103 6.17 1.73 11.34
CA LYS A 103 5.46 1.15 10.20
C LYS A 103 4.28 0.32 10.71
N ALA A 104 3.05 0.81 10.53
CA ALA A 104 1.84 0.25 11.13
C ALA A 104 0.71 0.07 10.12
N GLU A 105 -0.11 -0.97 10.31
CA GLU A 105 -1.39 -1.11 9.60
C GLU A 105 -2.45 -0.19 10.25
N PRO A 106 -3.14 0.70 9.50
CA PRO A 106 -4.14 1.60 10.06
C PRO A 106 -5.44 0.88 10.44
N VAL A 107 -5.40 0.25 11.61
CA VAL A 107 -6.54 -0.41 12.26
C VAL A 107 -7.06 0.43 13.42
N LEU A 108 -8.31 0.21 13.78
CA LEU A 108 -8.90 0.75 15.00
C LEU A 108 -9.17 -0.39 15.97
N PHE A 109 -8.61 -0.32 17.18
CA PHE A 109 -8.84 -1.33 18.19
C PHE A 109 -10.19 -1.09 18.87
N VAL A 110 -11.04 -2.13 18.91
CA VAL A 110 -12.28 -2.13 19.70
C VAL A 110 -12.03 -2.49 21.16
N GLN A 111 -10.90 -3.12 21.44
CA GLN A 111 -10.39 -3.40 22.78
C GLN A 111 -8.86 -3.39 22.76
N GLU A 112 -8.23 -2.86 23.81
CA GLU A 112 -6.78 -2.91 23.95
C GLU A 112 -6.28 -4.36 24.08
N PRO A 113 -5.32 -4.81 23.24
CA PRO A 113 -4.71 -6.12 23.38
C PRO A 113 -3.92 -6.25 24.69
N GLU A 114 -3.99 -7.41 25.34
CA GLU A 114 -3.32 -7.72 26.61
C GLU A 114 -2.26 -8.81 26.45
N PHE A 115 -1.29 -8.82 27.36
CA PHE A 115 -0.28 -9.86 27.42
C PHE A 115 -0.85 -11.17 27.96
N GLN A 116 -0.65 -12.28 27.24
CA GLN A 116 -1.14 -13.61 27.66
C GLN A 116 -0.09 -14.46 28.39
N GLY A 117 1.20 -14.10 28.28
CA GLY A 117 2.30 -14.83 28.92
C GLY A 117 2.33 -14.70 30.45
N LYS A 118 3.02 -15.64 31.11
CA LYS A 118 3.19 -15.62 32.58
C LYS A 118 3.82 -14.30 33.02
N LYS A 119 3.17 -13.60 33.95
CA LYS A 119 3.74 -12.40 34.60
C LYS A 119 4.84 -12.84 35.57
N THR A 120 6.08 -12.91 35.07
CA THR A 120 7.26 -13.08 35.93
C THR A 120 7.90 -11.70 36.17
N PRO A 121 8.55 -11.48 37.33
CA PRO A 121 9.24 -10.21 37.60
C PRO A 121 10.25 -9.81 36.51
N GLY A 122 10.91 -10.79 35.89
CA GLY A 122 11.82 -10.56 34.76
C GLY A 122 11.09 -10.02 33.52
N ILE A 123 9.97 -10.63 33.14
CA ILE A 123 9.15 -10.17 32.00
C ILE A 123 8.62 -8.75 32.25
N GLU A 124 8.15 -8.47 33.46
CA GLU A 124 7.68 -7.13 33.82
C GLU A 124 8.80 -6.09 33.78
N ALA A 125 9.98 -6.42 34.28
CA ALA A 125 11.15 -5.57 34.18
C ALA A 125 11.56 -5.30 32.72
N HIS A 126 11.54 -6.33 31.85
CA HIS A 126 11.81 -6.16 30.42
C HIS A 126 10.79 -5.25 29.74
N ARG A 127 9.48 -5.48 29.98
CA ARG A 127 8.40 -4.63 29.46
C ARG A 127 8.56 -3.18 29.93
N LYS A 128 8.89 -2.95 31.20
CA LYS A 128 9.14 -1.61 31.74
C LYS A 128 10.38 -0.94 31.13
N ASN A 129 11.47 -1.69 30.95
CA ASN A 129 12.71 -1.18 30.36
C ASN A 129 12.53 -0.81 28.88
N LEU A 130 11.73 -1.58 28.13
CA LEU A 130 11.36 -1.25 26.75
C LEU A 130 10.66 0.11 26.63
N LEU A 131 9.81 0.43 27.61
CA LEU A 131 9.04 1.68 27.65
C LEU A 131 9.83 2.88 28.21
N THR A 132 10.99 2.66 28.83
CA THR A 132 11.74 3.71 29.54
C THR A 132 13.12 4.01 28.96
N THR A 133 13.60 3.22 27.99
CA THR A 133 14.92 3.45 27.38
C THR A 133 14.85 4.59 26.38
N SER A 134 15.58 5.67 26.65
CA SER A 134 15.57 6.93 25.90
C SER A 134 16.37 6.91 24.59
N THR A 135 17.16 5.86 24.32
CA THR A 135 17.97 5.78 23.09
C THR A 135 17.71 4.49 22.28
N PRO A 136 17.31 4.62 21.00
CA PRO A 136 17.16 3.50 20.07
C PRO A 136 18.38 2.59 20.00
N ARG A 137 19.59 3.16 20.01
CA ARG A 137 20.85 2.42 19.79
C ARG A 137 21.20 1.46 20.95
N GLU A 138 20.95 1.84 22.19
CA GLU A 138 21.20 0.97 23.35
C GLU A 138 20.14 -0.12 23.46
N LEU A 139 18.89 0.20 23.12
CA LEU A 139 17.82 -0.77 23.01
C LEU A 139 18.11 -1.79 21.89
N ASN A 140 18.59 -1.34 20.71
CA ASN A 140 18.99 -2.19 19.58
C ASN A 140 20.00 -3.28 19.99
N LEU A 141 21.08 -2.91 20.70
CA LEU A 141 22.14 -3.85 21.08
C LEU A 141 21.70 -4.80 22.21
N LYS A 142 20.86 -4.33 23.13
CA LYS A 142 20.35 -5.14 24.25
C LYS A 142 19.29 -6.14 23.80
N LEU A 143 18.31 -5.73 22.98
CA LEU A 143 17.23 -6.62 22.52
C LEU A 143 17.74 -7.69 21.56
N ALA A 144 18.55 -7.34 20.56
CA ALA A 144 19.02 -8.28 19.55
C ALA A 144 19.93 -9.38 20.13
N ARG A 145 20.66 -9.11 21.22
CA ARG A 145 21.51 -10.10 21.90
C ARG A 145 20.75 -10.94 22.93
N HIS A 146 19.79 -10.34 23.64
CA HIS A 146 19.13 -10.98 24.77
C HIS A 146 18.03 -11.97 24.36
N PHE A 147 17.34 -11.71 23.25
CA PHE A 147 16.25 -12.59 22.77
C PHE A 147 16.72 -13.62 21.72
N ARG A 148 17.98 -13.55 21.29
CA ARG A 148 18.56 -14.53 20.37
C ARG A 148 18.65 -15.90 21.08
N GLY A 149 17.70 -16.79 20.78
CA GLY A 149 17.59 -18.13 21.38
C GLY A 149 16.52 -18.28 22.46
N ALA A 150 15.81 -17.20 22.84
CA ALA A 150 14.74 -17.21 23.85
C ALA A 150 13.38 -16.80 23.26
N VAL A 151 12.98 -17.47 22.18
CA VAL A 151 11.80 -17.12 21.37
C VAL A 151 10.49 -17.03 22.16
N PRO A 152 10.16 -17.95 23.10
CA PRO A 152 8.96 -17.81 23.93
C PRO A 152 8.94 -16.52 24.76
N LEU A 153 10.09 -16.12 25.32
CA LEU A 153 10.22 -14.88 26.08
C LEU A 153 9.99 -13.65 25.19
N GLY A 154 10.47 -13.69 23.93
CA GLY A 154 10.21 -12.64 22.95
C GLY A 154 8.71 -12.43 22.71
N ARG A 155 7.95 -13.52 22.51
CA ARG A 155 6.49 -13.45 22.35
C ARG A 155 5.81 -12.85 23.58
N ASP A 156 6.19 -13.29 24.78
CA ASP A 156 5.62 -12.78 26.02
C ASP A 156 5.93 -11.29 26.24
N VAL A 157 7.04 -10.78 25.69
CA VAL A 157 7.45 -9.38 25.84
C VAL A 157 6.82 -8.47 24.78
N PHE A 158 6.72 -8.93 23.53
CA PHE A 158 6.35 -8.08 22.38
C PHE A 158 4.93 -8.30 21.85
N LEU A 159 4.30 -9.45 22.13
CA LEU A 159 2.96 -9.76 21.64
C LEU A 159 1.91 -9.61 22.73
N ARG A 160 0.75 -9.06 22.35
CA ARG A 160 -0.44 -8.92 23.18
C ARG A 160 -1.63 -9.52 22.44
N HIS A 161 -2.24 -10.61 22.92
CA HIS A 161 -3.27 -11.36 22.14
C HIS A 161 -2.83 -11.70 20.70
N GLY A 162 -1.53 -12.00 20.51
CA GLY A 162 -0.91 -12.21 19.20
C GLY A 162 -0.58 -10.93 18.41
N TYR A 163 -1.01 -9.74 18.86
CA TYR A 163 -0.71 -8.47 18.22
C TYR A 163 0.70 -7.98 18.53
N PHE A 164 1.43 -7.58 17.49
CA PHE A 164 2.62 -6.77 17.64
C PHE A 164 2.21 -5.33 17.94
N TYR A 165 2.20 -4.96 19.22
CA TYR A 165 1.51 -3.77 19.70
C TYR A 165 2.41 -2.88 20.56
N THR A 166 2.32 -1.58 20.31
CA THR A 166 2.80 -0.53 21.21
C THR A 166 1.96 0.72 21.06
N ASP A 167 1.77 1.42 22.16
CA ASP A 167 1.10 2.71 22.26
C ASP A 167 2.10 3.85 22.54
N ASP A 168 3.40 3.55 22.60
CA ASP A 168 4.47 4.52 22.79
C ASP A 168 5.17 4.88 21.46
N PRO A 169 5.20 6.17 21.05
CA PRO A 169 5.82 6.60 19.81
C PRO A 169 7.33 6.36 19.73
N GLY A 170 8.04 6.39 20.86
CA GLY A 170 9.48 6.10 20.91
C GLY A 170 9.76 4.64 20.62
N ALA A 171 8.99 3.74 21.24
CA ALA A 171 9.04 2.31 21.01
C ALA A 171 8.61 1.94 19.59
N ALA A 172 7.56 2.57 19.04
CA ALA A 172 7.06 2.28 17.69
C ALA A 172 8.16 2.36 16.62
N ARG A 173 9.00 3.40 16.68
CA ARG A 173 10.17 3.57 15.80
C ARG A 173 11.15 2.41 15.91
N VAL A 174 11.49 2.00 17.13
CA VAL A 174 12.55 1.01 17.37
C VAL A 174 12.07 -0.39 17.05
N LEU A 175 10.87 -0.73 17.52
CA LEU A 175 10.31 -2.07 17.40
C LEU A 175 10.11 -2.47 15.93
N THR A 176 9.57 -1.58 15.10
CA THR A 176 9.27 -1.86 13.68
C THR A 176 10.51 -2.02 12.80
N VAL A 177 11.68 -1.59 13.27
CA VAL A 177 12.97 -1.78 12.57
C VAL A 177 13.68 -3.05 13.03
N LEU A 178 13.56 -3.41 14.31
CA LEU A 178 14.37 -4.48 14.90
C LEU A 178 13.69 -5.84 14.92
N ILE A 179 12.40 -5.88 15.22
CA ILE A 179 11.71 -7.12 15.54
C ILE A 179 11.10 -7.66 14.25
N THR A 180 11.42 -8.92 13.97
CA THR A 180 10.93 -9.65 12.80
C THR A 180 10.25 -10.93 13.25
N LEU A 181 9.58 -11.63 12.34
CA LEU A 181 8.92 -12.90 12.63
C LEU A 181 9.92 -13.94 13.16
N GLU A 182 11.15 -13.97 12.64
CA GLU A 182 12.23 -14.88 13.06
C GLU A 182 12.71 -14.65 14.49
N HIS A 183 12.49 -13.46 15.05
CA HIS A 183 12.78 -13.17 16.45
C HIS A 183 11.69 -13.71 17.39
N LEU A 184 10.48 -13.92 16.87
CA LEU A 184 9.29 -14.26 17.66
C LEU A 184 8.81 -15.71 17.45
N PHE A 185 9.24 -16.37 16.37
CA PHE A 185 8.74 -17.70 16.00
C PHE A 185 9.84 -18.61 15.43
N LEU A 186 9.68 -19.92 15.65
CA LEU A 186 10.49 -21.00 15.06
C LEU A 186 9.64 -22.00 14.29
N GLU A 187 8.32 -21.91 14.40
CA GLU A 187 7.35 -22.80 13.81
C GLU A 187 7.40 -22.71 12.28
N LYS A 188 7.21 -23.85 11.59
CA LYS A 188 7.34 -23.92 10.12
C LYS A 188 6.30 -23.08 9.37
N GLU A 189 5.15 -22.88 9.98
CA GLU A 189 3.99 -22.21 9.39
C GLU A 189 3.32 -21.33 10.46
N LEU A 190 3.08 -20.08 10.10
CA LEU A 190 2.33 -19.12 10.90
C LEU A 190 1.14 -18.61 10.09
N TRP A 191 0.12 -18.16 10.79
CA TRP A 191 -0.86 -17.26 10.22
C TRP A 191 -0.53 -15.81 10.65
N LEU A 192 -0.80 -14.86 9.76
CA LEU A 192 -0.62 -13.42 9.99
C LEU A 192 -1.89 -12.71 9.55
N GLU A 193 -2.54 -11.99 10.45
CA GLU A 193 -3.67 -11.11 10.15
C GLU A 193 -3.17 -9.66 10.08
N ARG A 194 -3.52 -8.97 8.99
CA ARG A 194 -3.19 -7.55 8.74
C ARG A 194 -4.43 -6.88 8.17
N GLY A 195 -4.96 -5.90 8.90
CA GLY A 195 -6.29 -5.38 8.62
C GLY A 195 -7.29 -6.55 8.65
N SER A 196 -8.18 -6.60 7.67
CA SER A 196 -9.12 -7.72 7.57
C SER A 196 -8.57 -8.97 6.85
N GLU A 197 -7.33 -8.93 6.34
CA GLU A 197 -6.76 -10.06 5.59
C GLU A 197 -6.01 -11.04 6.49
N ARG A 198 -6.05 -12.33 6.11
CA ARG A 198 -5.28 -13.39 6.75
C ARG A 198 -4.37 -14.09 5.75
N PHE A 199 -3.09 -14.08 6.05
CA PHE A 199 -2.04 -14.71 5.27
C PHE A 199 -1.50 -15.96 5.96
N ILE A 200 -1.00 -16.89 5.16
CA ILE A 200 -0.15 -17.97 5.62
C ILE A 200 1.28 -17.61 5.26
N VAL A 201 2.19 -17.68 6.23
CA VAL A 201 3.62 -17.48 6.01
C VAL A 201 4.38 -18.73 6.40
N LYS A 202 5.35 -19.12 5.59
CA LYS A 202 6.13 -20.35 5.75
C LYS A 202 7.60 -20.05 5.92
N ARG A 203 8.24 -20.77 6.84
CA ARG A 203 9.66 -20.67 7.09
C ARG A 203 10.45 -21.44 6.03
N ASN A 204 11.36 -20.78 5.33
CA ASN A 204 12.20 -21.38 4.30
C ASN A 204 13.46 -22.06 4.90
N ALA A 205 14.32 -22.62 4.03
CA ALA A 205 15.54 -23.32 4.44
C ALA A 205 16.57 -22.40 5.13
N GLU A 206 16.60 -21.12 4.73
CA GLU A 206 17.45 -20.08 5.34
C GLU A 206 16.86 -19.54 6.66
N GLY A 207 15.70 -20.05 7.07
CA GLY A 207 15.05 -19.70 8.33
C GLY A 207 14.27 -18.39 8.32
N ARG A 208 13.98 -17.83 7.14
CA ARG A 208 13.17 -16.63 6.93
C ARG A 208 11.72 -17.00 6.64
N TYR A 209 10.78 -16.15 7.04
CA TYR A 209 9.36 -16.32 6.70
C TYR A 209 9.02 -15.70 5.34
N ILE A 210 8.31 -16.44 4.50
CA ILE A 210 7.88 -16.05 3.15
C ILE A 210 6.36 -16.19 3.06
N TYR A 211 5.67 -15.25 2.41
CA TYR A 211 4.23 -15.37 2.14
C TYR A 211 3.94 -16.59 1.27
N ALA A 212 3.03 -17.45 1.73
CA ALA A 212 2.55 -18.62 1.01
C ALA A 212 1.20 -18.37 0.31
N THR A 213 0.44 -17.38 0.77
CA THR A 213 -0.86 -16.95 0.22
C THR A 213 -0.90 -15.44 0.02
N GLY A 214 -1.92 -14.96 -0.68
CA GLY A 214 -2.13 -13.53 -0.96
C GLY A 214 -1.29 -12.99 -2.12
N PRO A 215 -1.47 -11.70 -2.46
CA PRO A 215 -0.77 -11.04 -3.57
C PRO A 215 0.76 -10.95 -3.38
N GLU A 216 1.26 -11.10 -2.15
CA GLU A 216 2.69 -11.08 -1.83
C GLU A 216 3.35 -12.47 -1.88
N LYS A 217 2.65 -13.51 -2.38
CA LYS A 217 3.17 -14.89 -2.40
C LYS A 217 4.59 -14.97 -2.98
N GLY A 218 5.47 -15.67 -2.25
CA GLY A 218 6.87 -15.85 -2.62
C GLY A 218 7.81 -14.72 -2.14
N LEU A 219 7.27 -13.63 -1.60
CA LEU A 219 8.05 -12.53 -1.05
C LEU A 219 8.33 -12.71 0.45
N PRO A 220 9.45 -12.17 0.97
CA PRO A 220 9.72 -12.14 2.40
C PRO A 220 8.59 -11.49 3.19
N ALA A 221 8.13 -12.19 4.23
CA ALA A 221 7.11 -11.68 5.13
C ALA A 221 7.71 -10.69 6.12
N GLN A 222 7.01 -9.59 6.34
CA GLN A 222 7.39 -8.56 7.30
C GLN A 222 6.35 -8.45 8.40
N LEU A 223 6.81 -8.16 9.61
CA LEU A 223 5.97 -7.85 10.74
C LEU A 223 5.75 -6.34 10.82
N LEU A 224 4.49 -5.90 10.79
CA LEU A 224 4.12 -4.50 10.97
C LEU A 224 3.52 -4.31 12.35
N LEU A 225 3.60 -3.07 12.84
CA LEU A 225 2.84 -2.71 14.02
C LEU A 225 1.34 -2.93 13.74
N PHE A 226 0.70 -3.57 14.70
CA PHE A 226 -0.70 -4.02 14.70
C PHE A 226 -1.03 -5.24 13.84
N ASP A 227 -0.04 -5.87 13.22
CA ASP A 227 -0.21 -7.24 12.74
C ASP A 227 -0.53 -8.17 13.92
N ARG A 228 -1.45 -9.11 13.71
CA ARG A 228 -1.72 -10.20 14.64
C ARG A 228 -1.13 -11.49 14.07
N VAL A 229 -0.39 -12.23 14.87
CA VAL A 229 0.36 -13.39 14.38
C VAL A 229 0.32 -14.53 15.39
N GLY A 230 0.20 -15.75 14.88
CA GLY A 230 0.23 -16.95 15.70
C GLY A 230 0.73 -18.18 14.93
N PRO A 231 1.23 -19.20 15.63
CA PRO A 231 1.53 -20.47 15.00
C PRO A 231 0.25 -21.15 14.54
N LYS A 232 0.38 -22.07 13.58
CA LYS A 232 -0.74 -22.90 13.13
C LYS A 232 -1.45 -23.56 14.34
N GLY A 233 -2.77 -23.37 14.43
CA GLY A 233 -3.59 -23.92 15.51
C GLY A 233 -3.63 -23.08 16.80
N ALA A 234 -2.88 -21.98 16.90
CA ALA A 234 -3.10 -21.01 17.97
C ALA A 234 -4.45 -20.31 17.79
N ASP A 235 -5.19 -20.21 18.88
CA ASP A 235 -6.44 -19.47 18.99
C ASP A 235 -6.27 -18.33 19.99
N TYR A 236 -6.51 -17.11 19.52
CA TYR A 236 -6.48 -15.89 20.33
C TYR A 236 -7.87 -15.24 20.41
N GLY A 237 -8.93 -15.95 19.99
CA GLY A 237 -10.29 -15.41 19.88
C GLY A 237 -10.49 -14.52 18.64
N PRO A 238 -11.64 -13.82 18.56
CA PRO A 238 -11.92 -12.92 17.44
C PRO A 238 -10.92 -11.74 17.36
N PRO A 239 -10.78 -11.09 16.20
CA PRO A 239 -9.98 -9.88 16.08
C PRO A 239 -10.46 -8.78 17.04
N LEU A 240 -9.50 -8.11 17.69
CA LEU A 240 -9.72 -6.97 18.59
C LEU A 240 -9.62 -5.62 17.87
N HIS A 241 -9.57 -5.66 16.54
CA HIS A 241 -9.44 -4.50 15.67
C HIS A 241 -10.40 -4.57 14.50
N VAL A 242 -10.59 -3.43 13.84
CA VAL A 242 -11.24 -3.30 12.53
C VAL A 242 -10.33 -2.58 11.55
N ASP A 243 -10.44 -2.94 10.28
CA ASP A 243 -9.71 -2.35 9.17
C ASP A 243 -10.40 -1.07 8.68
N VAL A 244 -9.84 0.07 9.08
CA VAL A 244 -10.31 1.38 8.64
C VAL A 244 -9.69 1.77 7.31
N ARG A 245 -8.53 1.18 6.98
CA ARG A 245 -7.75 1.53 5.80
C ARG A 245 -8.46 1.11 4.53
N GLU A 246 -9.00 -0.09 4.45
CA GLU A 246 -9.75 -0.52 3.27
C GLU A 246 -10.97 0.40 3.04
N LEU A 247 -11.76 0.67 4.09
CA LEU A 247 -12.93 1.54 3.99
C LEU A 247 -12.54 2.94 3.50
N ALA A 248 -11.47 3.51 4.04
CA ALA A 248 -10.96 4.82 3.62
C ALA A 248 -10.50 4.82 2.16
N ASN A 249 -9.88 3.74 1.70
CA ASN A 249 -9.41 3.62 0.32
C ASN A 249 -10.55 3.45 -0.69
N ARG A 250 -11.65 2.81 -0.31
CA ARG A 250 -12.81 2.64 -1.18
C ARG A 250 -13.71 3.89 -1.22
N LEU A 251 -13.93 4.53 -0.07
CA LEU A 251 -14.77 5.73 0.02
C LEU A 251 -14.02 7.03 -0.24
N GLY A 252 -12.71 7.03 -0.07
CA GLY A 252 -11.85 8.19 -0.24
C GLY A 252 -11.90 9.22 0.90
N PHE A 253 -12.51 8.95 2.05
CA PHE A 253 -12.53 9.93 3.15
C PHE A 253 -11.11 10.19 3.70
N LEU A 254 -10.89 11.40 4.22
CA LEU A 254 -9.57 11.87 4.68
C LEU A 254 -9.32 11.62 6.16
N GLU A 255 -10.38 11.64 6.97
CA GLU A 255 -10.32 11.49 8.42
C GLU A 255 -11.64 10.89 8.94
N MET A 256 -11.56 10.09 10.00
CA MET A 256 -12.70 9.47 10.68
C MET A 256 -12.67 9.82 12.15
N ARG A 257 -13.75 10.43 12.65
CA ARG A 257 -13.95 10.69 14.08
C ARG A 257 -14.93 9.69 14.65
N VAL A 258 -14.43 8.79 15.48
CA VAL A 258 -15.23 7.77 16.13
C VAL A 258 -16.09 8.42 17.22
N ARG A 259 -17.41 8.23 17.14
CA ARG A 259 -18.37 8.67 18.15
C ARG A 259 -18.78 7.54 19.08
N HIS A 260 -18.86 6.31 18.55
CA HIS A 260 -19.25 5.12 19.30
C HIS A 260 -18.65 3.85 18.71
N LEU A 261 -18.15 2.96 19.58
CA LEU A 261 -17.65 1.63 19.22
C LEU A 261 -18.62 0.57 19.74
N GLY A 262 -19.46 0.02 18.89
CA GLY A 262 -20.34 -1.10 19.23
C GLY A 262 -19.72 -2.46 18.85
N GLU A 263 -20.37 -3.54 19.29
CA GLU A 263 -19.98 -4.91 18.91
C GLU A 263 -20.22 -5.18 17.42
N GLU A 264 -21.36 -4.74 16.87
CA GLU A 264 -21.76 -5.00 15.48
C GLU A 264 -21.70 -3.75 14.59
N HIS A 265 -21.56 -2.57 15.19
CA HIS A 265 -21.61 -1.29 14.47
C HIS A 265 -20.67 -0.25 15.06
N ILE A 266 -20.19 0.64 14.20
CA ILE A 266 -19.41 1.82 14.60
C ILE A 266 -20.16 3.06 14.11
N VAL A 267 -20.30 4.05 15.00
CA VAL A 267 -20.80 5.37 14.62
C VAL A 267 -19.61 6.31 14.54
N ALA A 268 -19.44 6.96 13.41
CA ALA A 268 -18.35 7.90 13.18
C ALA A 268 -18.79 9.07 12.31
N ASP A 269 -18.02 10.16 12.32
CA ASP A 269 -18.12 11.21 11.31
C ASP A 269 -16.97 11.01 10.31
N LEU A 270 -17.29 10.94 9.02
CA LEU A 270 -16.30 10.78 7.95
C LEU A 270 -16.07 12.12 7.24
N ARG A 271 -14.80 12.50 7.06
CA ARG A 271 -14.45 13.75 6.39
C ARG A 271 -14.22 13.56 4.91
N TYR A 272 -15.05 14.21 4.10
CA TYR A 272 -14.90 14.33 2.65
C TYR A 272 -14.55 15.79 2.32
N GLY A 273 -13.28 16.05 1.99
CA GLY A 273 -12.83 17.44 1.79
C GLY A 273 -12.98 18.28 3.07
N GLU A 274 -13.87 19.26 3.04
CA GLU A 274 -14.24 20.10 4.20
C GLU A 274 -15.52 19.62 4.91
N GLU A 275 -16.27 18.71 4.29
CA GLU A 275 -17.53 18.20 4.80
C GLU A 275 -17.31 17.05 5.78
N TRP A 276 -17.91 17.15 6.96
CA TRP A 276 -18.03 16.03 7.91
C TRP A 276 -19.43 15.44 7.78
N VAL A 277 -19.49 14.15 7.48
CA VAL A 277 -20.75 13.43 7.24
C VAL A 277 -20.89 12.33 8.28
N PRO A 278 -21.92 12.38 9.14
CA PRO A 278 -22.18 11.31 10.10
C PRO A 278 -22.50 10.00 9.37
N ALA A 279 -21.89 8.91 9.82
CA ALA A 279 -21.96 7.60 9.20
C ALA A 279 -22.33 6.53 10.23
N PHE A 280 -23.13 5.57 9.77
CA PHE A 280 -23.32 4.28 10.40
C PHE A 280 -22.49 3.24 9.64
N LEU A 281 -21.58 2.57 10.34
CA LEU A 281 -20.69 1.57 9.77
C LEU A 281 -21.04 0.20 10.34
N GLU A 282 -21.20 -0.79 9.47
CA GLU A 282 -21.43 -2.18 9.81
C GLU A 282 -20.09 -2.88 10.03
N ARG A 283 -19.98 -3.66 11.11
CA ARG A 283 -18.77 -4.39 11.45
C ARG A 283 -19.02 -5.89 11.34
N SER A 284 -18.14 -6.60 10.63
CA SER A 284 -18.10 -8.06 10.59
C SER A 284 -16.68 -8.54 10.89
N GLY A 285 -16.43 -8.96 12.13
CA GLY A 285 -15.08 -9.31 12.58
C GLY A 285 -14.14 -8.10 12.53
N ALA A 286 -13.16 -8.16 11.61
CA ALA A 286 -12.23 -7.07 11.32
C ALA A 286 -12.67 -6.21 10.11
N GLU A 287 -13.68 -6.61 9.36
CA GLU A 287 -14.19 -5.86 8.21
C GLU A 287 -15.14 -4.75 8.64
N LEU A 288 -15.12 -3.66 7.88
CA LEU A 288 -15.94 -2.48 8.09
C LEU A 288 -16.58 -2.05 6.76
N GLU A 289 -17.89 -1.87 6.78
CA GLU A 289 -18.69 -1.48 5.62
C GLU A 289 -19.50 -0.21 5.92
N LEU A 290 -19.69 0.63 4.91
CA LEU A 290 -20.58 1.78 5.04
C LEU A 290 -22.03 1.31 4.95
N GLY A 291 -22.76 1.38 6.07
CA GLY A 291 -24.18 1.09 6.09
C GLY A 291 -24.98 2.25 5.52
N CYS A 292 -24.77 3.48 6.01
CA CYS A 292 -25.42 4.69 5.50
C CYS A 292 -24.76 5.98 5.99
N HIS A 293 -25.13 7.09 5.36
CA HIS A 293 -24.80 8.45 5.79
C HIS A 293 -26.06 9.20 6.22
N VAL A 294 -25.91 10.06 7.23
CA VAL A 294 -26.89 11.13 7.52
C VAL A 294 -26.51 12.33 6.68
N ILE A 295 -27.40 12.69 5.77
CA ILE A 295 -27.25 13.84 4.88
C ILE A 295 -28.08 14.99 5.42
N ASP A 296 -27.41 16.12 5.63
CA ASP A 296 -28.05 17.38 5.99
C ASP A 296 -28.72 17.96 4.75
N PRO A 297 -30.06 18.15 4.72
CA PRO A 297 -30.76 18.69 3.56
C PRO A 297 -30.20 20.03 3.06
N ASP A 298 -29.74 20.89 3.98
CA ASP A 298 -29.21 22.22 3.64
C ASP A 298 -27.79 22.12 3.02
N ARG A 299 -27.09 21.01 3.27
CA ARG A 299 -25.73 20.74 2.77
C ARG A 299 -25.67 19.60 1.75
N ALA A 300 -26.81 19.03 1.36
CA ALA A 300 -26.87 17.82 0.55
C ALA A 300 -26.04 17.92 -0.74
N ALA A 301 -26.08 19.07 -1.43
CA ALA A 301 -25.31 19.30 -2.63
C ALA A 301 -23.79 19.40 -2.37
N ALA A 302 -23.39 20.04 -1.26
CA ALA A 302 -21.97 20.15 -0.87
C ALA A 302 -21.41 18.79 -0.44
N GLN A 303 -22.14 18.06 0.41
CA GLN A 303 -21.78 16.70 0.85
C GLN A 303 -21.76 15.71 -0.32
N GLY A 304 -22.70 15.82 -1.26
CA GLY A 304 -22.72 15.02 -2.48
C GLY A 304 -21.49 15.23 -3.35
N ARG A 305 -21.13 16.49 -3.63
CA ARG A 305 -19.91 16.83 -4.39
C ARG A 305 -18.64 16.37 -3.69
N ALA A 306 -18.52 16.63 -2.39
CA ALA A 306 -17.34 16.23 -1.62
C ALA A 306 -17.12 14.71 -1.62
N ARG A 307 -18.20 13.92 -1.57
CA ARG A 307 -18.15 12.46 -1.69
C ARG A 307 -17.76 11.99 -3.09
N ASP A 308 -18.27 12.63 -4.14
CA ASP A 308 -17.90 12.32 -5.53
C ASP A 308 -16.42 12.61 -5.78
N GLU A 309 -15.94 13.80 -5.40
CA GLU A 309 -14.51 14.17 -5.49
C GLU A 309 -13.62 13.22 -4.68
N ALA A 310 -14.08 12.75 -3.52
CA ALA A 310 -13.36 11.78 -2.72
C ALA A 310 -13.29 10.40 -3.40
N TYR A 311 -14.37 9.94 -4.00
CA TYR A 311 -14.39 8.71 -4.79
C TYR A 311 -13.47 8.79 -6.01
N ARG A 312 -13.51 9.89 -6.76
CA ARG A 312 -12.62 10.13 -7.90
C ARG A 312 -11.15 10.14 -7.48
N ARG A 313 -10.83 10.83 -6.40
CA ARG A 313 -9.49 10.79 -5.78
C ARG A 313 -9.09 9.36 -5.42
N ALA A 314 -9.96 8.61 -4.76
CA ALA A 314 -9.69 7.23 -4.37
C ALA A 314 -9.36 6.34 -5.57
N ALA A 315 -10.11 6.47 -6.67
CA ALA A 315 -9.87 5.72 -7.90
C ALA A 315 -8.51 6.07 -8.54
N VAL A 316 -8.17 7.37 -8.62
CA VAL A 316 -6.86 7.83 -9.08
C VAL A 316 -5.73 7.28 -8.21
N LEU A 317 -5.88 7.37 -6.88
CA LEU A 317 -4.88 6.87 -5.94
C LEU A 317 -4.71 5.36 -6.05
N ARG A 318 -5.77 4.59 -6.32
CA ARG A 318 -5.68 3.15 -6.56
C ARG A 318 -4.79 2.85 -7.78
N ALA A 319 -5.04 3.51 -8.92
CA ALA A 319 -4.22 3.34 -10.13
C ALA A 319 -2.75 3.75 -9.88
N LEU A 320 -2.53 4.88 -9.21
CA LEU A 320 -1.20 5.36 -8.86
C LEU A 320 -0.46 4.40 -7.93
N ARG A 321 -1.13 3.83 -6.92
CA ARG A 321 -0.52 2.84 -6.03
C ARG A 321 -0.12 1.58 -6.78
N GLN A 322 -0.92 1.12 -7.74
CA GLN A 322 -0.56 -0.03 -8.57
C GLN A 322 0.71 0.25 -9.41
N ALA A 323 0.82 1.44 -9.99
CA ALA A 323 2.00 1.87 -10.73
C ALA A 323 3.25 2.00 -9.83
N ILE A 324 3.09 2.56 -8.63
CA ILE A 324 4.13 2.63 -7.60
C ILE A 324 4.59 1.23 -7.21
N LEU A 325 3.67 0.33 -6.89
CA LEU A 325 3.99 -1.03 -6.45
C LEU A 325 4.65 -1.85 -7.55
N THR A 326 4.30 -1.63 -8.82
CA THR A 326 4.99 -2.23 -9.97
C THR A 326 6.47 -1.85 -9.97
N GLN A 327 6.78 -0.55 -9.84
CA GLN A 327 8.18 -0.08 -9.80
C GLN A 327 8.93 -0.55 -8.56
N VAL A 328 8.27 -0.52 -7.39
CA VAL A 328 8.84 -1.04 -6.14
C VAL A 328 9.13 -2.55 -6.28
N ASN A 329 8.37 -3.29 -7.11
CA ASN A 329 8.48 -4.76 -7.24
C ASN A 329 9.63 -5.10 -8.15
N ALA A 330 9.74 -4.35 -9.24
CA ALA A 330 10.82 -4.46 -10.21
C ALA A 330 12.20 -4.15 -9.59
N GLN A 331 12.26 -3.42 -8.47
CA GLN A 331 13.52 -3.05 -7.80
C GLN A 331 14.50 -2.41 -8.80
N LEU A 332 13.99 -1.50 -9.63
CA LEU A 332 14.74 -0.86 -10.71
C LEU A 332 16.04 -0.23 -10.19
N PRO A 333 17.14 -0.32 -10.96
CA PRO A 333 18.42 0.21 -10.53
C PRO A 333 18.37 1.73 -10.38
N PHE A 334 19.05 2.25 -9.37
CA PHE A 334 19.32 3.68 -9.30
C PHE A 334 20.27 4.07 -10.44
N ASP A 335 20.04 5.23 -11.03
CA ASP A 335 20.86 5.74 -12.14
C ASP A 335 22.16 6.37 -11.64
N GLU A 336 22.95 5.58 -10.92
CA GLU A 336 24.27 5.91 -10.37
C GLU A 336 25.25 4.83 -10.87
N PRO A 337 26.29 5.19 -11.64
CA PRO A 337 27.33 4.27 -12.08
C PRO A 337 28.05 3.58 -10.91
N ARG A 338 28.44 2.30 -11.09
CA ARG A 338 29.28 1.59 -10.10
C ARG A 338 30.66 2.24 -9.97
N THR A 339 31.26 2.59 -11.10
CA THR A 339 32.47 3.40 -11.19
C THR A 339 32.09 4.79 -11.71
N GLU A 340 32.31 5.83 -10.90
CA GLU A 340 31.90 7.20 -11.19
C GLU A 340 33.09 8.17 -11.24
N PHE A 341 33.09 9.08 -12.21
CA PHE A 341 34.04 10.19 -12.34
C PHE A 341 33.30 11.54 -12.28
N GLY A 342 33.29 12.17 -11.10
CA GLY A 342 32.49 13.39 -10.87
C GLY A 342 31.06 13.05 -10.48
N GLN A 343 30.08 13.89 -10.85
CA GLN A 343 28.66 13.59 -10.70
C GLN A 343 28.11 13.16 -12.06
N GLN A 344 27.74 11.88 -12.19
CA GLN A 344 27.25 11.26 -13.42
C GLN A 344 25.88 10.59 -13.21
N ASP A 345 25.21 10.86 -12.08
CA ASP A 345 23.81 10.50 -11.84
C ASP A 345 22.94 10.88 -13.06
N GLY A 346 22.25 9.89 -13.63
CA GLY A 346 21.40 10.09 -14.80
C GLY A 346 22.00 9.64 -16.14
N GLU A 347 23.28 9.27 -16.21
CA GLU A 347 23.87 8.87 -17.49
C GLU A 347 23.57 7.42 -17.88
N LEU A 348 23.40 6.49 -16.93
CA LEU A 348 23.16 5.07 -17.23
C LEU A 348 21.87 4.88 -18.03
N ARG A 349 20.80 5.64 -17.74
CA ARG A 349 19.53 5.51 -18.47
C ARG A 349 19.69 5.78 -19.97
N ARG A 350 20.56 6.71 -20.38
CA ARG A 350 20.81 7.00 -21.81
C ARG A 350 21.48 5.82 -22.49
N HIS A 351 22.48 5.23 -21.84
CA HIS A 351 23.18 4.04 -22.33
C HIS A 351 22.27 2.81 -22.36
N TRP A 352 21.50 2.62 -21.29
CA TRP A 352 20.48 1.58 -21.19
C TRP A 352 19.46 1.69 -22.33
N ARG A 353 18.88 2.87 -22.58
CA ARG A 353 17.87 3.07 -23.62
C ARG A 353 18.42 2.72 -25.02
N ARG A 354 19.64 3.14 -25.31
CA ARG A 354 20.31 2.82 -26.60
C ARG A 354 20.49 1.31 -26.75
N ALA A 355 20.95 0.64 -25.69
CA ALA A 355 21.14 -0.81 -25.70
C ALA A 355 19.81 -1.57 -25.85
N TYR A 356 18.79 -1.17 -25.08
CA TYR A 356 17.44 -1.72 -25.15
C TYR A 356 16.85 -1.63 -26.56
N LEU A 357 16.81 -0.43 -27.15
CA LEU A 357 16.26 -0.21 -28.49
C LEU A 357 17.08 -0.90 -29.59
N SER A 358 18.35 -1.21 -29.33
CA SER A 358 19.20 -1.98 -30.24
C SER A 358 19.06 -3.51 -30.05
N GLY A 359 18.13 -3.97 -29.21
CA GLY A 359 17.93 -5.40 -28.91
C GLY A 359 19.06 -6.04 -28.10
N LYS A 360 19.92 -5.26 -27.45
CA LYS A 360 21.02 -5.77 -26.62
C LYS A 360 20.51 -6.24 -25.25
N THR A 361 21.23 -7.17 -24.65
CA THR A 361 20.94 -7.70 -23.31
C THR A 361 21.82 -7.08 -22.22
N THR A 362 22.95 -6.48 -22.59
CA THR A 362 23.87 -5.75 -21.71
C THR A 362 24.37 -4.45 -22.36
N TYR A 363 24.95 -3.57 -21.55
CA TYR A 363 25.64 -2.36 -21.98
C TYR A 363 26.80 -2.03 -21.04
N GLU A 364 27.77 -1.29 -21.54
CA GLU A 364 28.95 -0.87 -20.77
C GLU A 364 28.93 0.64 -20.50
N PHE A 365 29.40 1.02 -19.32
CA PHE A 365 29.66 2.41 -18.95
C PHE A 365 30.79 2.47 -17.93
N ASN A 366 31.78 3.37 -18.13
CA ASN A 366 32.97 3.50 -17.30
C ASN A 366 33.73 2.17 -17.04
N GLY A 367 33.70 1.23 -17.99
CA GLY A 367 34.34 -0.08 -17.87
C GLY A 367 33.53 -1.13 -17.10
N ASP A 368 32.36 -0.76 -16.56
CA ASP A 368 31.43 -1.68 -15.91
C ASP A 368 30.36 -2.19 -16.89
N GLU A 369 30.05 -3.49 -16.81
CA GLU A 369 28.91 -4.08 -17.51
C GLU A 369 27.63 -4.01 -16.66
N TYR A 370 26.54 -3.59 -17.32
CA TYR A 370 25.20 -3.47 -16.79
C TYR A 370 24.22 -4.29 -17.63
N ARG A 371 23.13 -4.75 -17.01
CA ARG A 371 22.09 -5.55 -17.67
C ARG A 371 20.95 -4.67 -18.16
N VAL A 372 20.41 -5.00 -19.33
CA VAL A 372 19.20 -4.35 -19.87
C VAL A 372 17.93 -4.94 -19.24
N PHE A 373 17.94 -6.25 -18.98
CA PHE A 373 16.82 -6.99 -18.40
C PHE A 373 17.25 -7.78 -17.16
N ASP A 374 16.30 -8.04 -16.27
CA ASP A 374 16.51 -8.92 -15.13
C ASP A 374 16.56 -10.41 -15.56
N ARG A 375 16.44 -11.36 -14.63
CA ARG A 375 16.45 -12.80 -14.98
C ARG A 375 15.14 -13.23 -15.65
N GLN A 376 14.04 -12.56 -15.33
CA GLN A 376 12.68 -12.81 -15.80
C GLN A 376 12.39 -12.13 -17.15
N GLY A 377 13.31 -11.29 -17.64
CA GLY A 377 13.12 -10.55 -18.88
C GLY A 377 12.41 -9.20 -18.69
N VAL A 378 12.27 -8.72 -17.45
CA VAL A 378 11.72 -7.40 -17.14
C VAL A 378 12.78 -6.33 -17.42
N PRO A 379 12.44 -5.24 -18.13
CA PRO A 379 13.35 -4.13 -18.37
C PRO A 379 13.88 -3.48 -17.07
N MET A 380 15.21 -3.40 -16.93
CA MET A 380 15.90 -2.79 -15.78
C MET A 380 16.22 -1.31 -16.03
N VAL A 381 15.17 -0.50 -16.25
CA VAL A 381 15.31 0.94 -16.54
C VAL A 381 15.97 1.69 -15.37
N PRO A 382 17.14 2.34 -15.54
CA PRO A 382 17.73 3.15 -14.48
C PRO A 382 16.88 4.38 -14.17
N GLN A 383 16.72 4.68 -12.89
CA GLN A 383 15.89 5.79 -12.38
C GLN A 383 16.62 6.60 -11.30
N VAL A 384 16.45 7.93 -11.34
CA VAL A 384 16.67 8.79 -10.17
C VAL A 384 15.35 9.03 -9.42
N CYS A 385 15.41 9.80 -8.32
CA CYS A 385 14.27 10.06 -7.44
C CYS A 385 13.05 10.64 -8.17
N ILE A 386 13.26 11.59 -9.09
CA ILE A 386 12.17 12.25 -9.82
C ILE A 386 11.64 11.41 -10.99
N ASP A 387 12.45 10.51 -11.56
CA ASP A 387 11.96 9.56 -12.56
C ASP A 387 10.92 8.64 -11.95
N PHE A 388 11.13 8.19 -10.70
CA PHE A 388 10.13 7.38 -9.99
C PHE A 388 8.79 8.11 -9.85
N ILE A 389 8.79 9.43 -9.64
CA ILE A 389 7.56 10.23 -9.55
C ILE A 389 6.88 10.32 -10.92
N THR A 390 7.61 10.83 -11.92
CA THR A 390 7.07 11.07 -13.26
C THR A 390 6.60 9.77 -13.91
N GLU A 391 7.39 8.70 -13.83
CA GLU A 391 6.99 7.39 -14.36
C GLU A 391 5.85 6.75 -13.58
N SER A 392 5.66 7.03 -12.29
CA SER A 392 4.47 6.51 -11.57
C SER A 392 3.18 7.05 -12.18
N PHE A 393 3.14 8.34 -12.55
CA PHE A 393 2.01 8.93 -13.26
C PHE A 393 1.86 8.37 -14.68
N GLU A 394 2.94 8.31 -15.45
CA GLU A 394 2.89 7.77 -16.82
C GLU A 394 2.43 6.31 -16.83
N ARG A 395 2.94 5.48 -15.91
CA ARG A 395 2.56 4.05 -15.77
C ARG A 395 1.11 3.90 -15.33
N ALA A 396 0.61 4.79 -14.46
CA ALA A 396 -0.80 4.80 -14.09
C ALA A 396 -1.71 5.07 -15.29
N THR A 397 -1.18 5.75 -16.32
CA THR A 397 -1.88 6.00 -17.60
C THR A 397 -1.50 5.00 -18.71
N GLY A 398 -0.83 3.89 -18.39
CA GLY A 398 -0.52 2.81 -19.35
C GLY A 398 0.91 2.73 -19.88
N MET A 399 1.81 3.64 -19.49
CA MET A 399 3.20 3.58 -19.95
C MET A 399 3.90 2.30 -19.49
N HIS A 400 4.63 1.65 -20.39
CA HIS A 400 5.52 0.55 -20.06
C HIS A 400 6.62 0.35 -21.10
N TRP A 401 7.62 -0.46 -20.73
CA TRP A 401 8.66 -0.95 -21.63
C TRP A 401 8.38 -2.43 -21.90
N THR A 402 8.41 -2.85 -23.16
CA THR A 402 8.12 -4.24 -23.54
C THR A 402 9.17 -5.21 -23.00
N HIS A 403 8.75 -6.44 -22.72
CA HIS A 403 9.58 -7.46 -22.09
C HIS A 403 10.60 -8.05 -23.08
N ARG A 404 11.63 -8.72 -22.54
CA ARG A 404 12.58 -9.46 -23.38
C ARG A 404 11.85 -10.56 -24.17
N GLY A 405 11.98 -10.51 -25.49
CA GLY A 405 11.33 -11.44 -26.42
C GLY A 405 10.26 -10.76 -27.28
N GLU A 406 9.81 -9.58 -26.87
CA GLU A 406 8.97 -8.68 -27.66
C GLU A 406 9.86 -7.67 -28.42
N PRO A 407 9.34 -7.05 -29.50
CA PRO A 407 10.01 -5.91 -30.13
C PRO A 407 10.31 -4.82 -29.08
N PRO A 408 11.56 -4.35 -28.93
CA PRO A 408 11.89 -3.33 -27.95
C PRO A 408 11.15 -2.02 -28.21
N GLU A 409 10.24 -1.66 -27.30
CA GLU A 409 9.38 -0.49 -27.45
C GLU A 409 9.14 0.20 -26.10
N HIS A 410 9.09 1.54 -26.16
CA HIS A 410 8.60 2.36 -25.06
C HIS A 410 7.16 2.75 -25.39
N VAL A 411 6.21 2.00 -24.84
CA VAL A 411 4.78 2.27 -25.03
C VAL A 411 4.42 3.47 -24.17
N LEU A 412 3.93 4.54 -24.80
CA LEU A 412 3.49 5.75 -24.10
C LEU A 412 2.11 5.53 -23.48
N GLY A 413 1.89 6.16 -22.32
CA GLY A 413 0.57 6.23 -21.69
C GLY A 413 -0.19 7.49 -22.09
N GLY A 414 -1.29 7.78 -21.40
CA GLY A 414 -2.02 9.04 -21.50
C GLY A 414 -1.22 10.28 -21.03
N LEU A 415 -0.09 10.08 -20.35
CA LEU A 415 0.87 11.13 -19.98
C LEU A 415 2.28 10.80 -20.50
N ASP A 416 2.99 11.84 -20.97
CA ASP A 416 4.42 11.79 -21.27
C ASP A 416 5.15 13.03 -20.72
N PHE A 417 5.85 12.86 -19.61
CA PHE A 417 6.66 13.93 -19.02
C PHE A 417 7.92 14.25 -19.84
N THR A 418 8.29 13.41 -20.82
CA THR A 418 9.34 13.77 -21.78
C THR A 418 8.88 14.94 -22.65
N GLU A 419 7.64 14.87 -23.15
CA GLU A 419 7.04 15.93 -23.93
C GLU A 419 6.81 17.19 -23.08
N LEU A 420 6.27 17.01 -21.86
CA LEU A 420 5.91 18.13 -20.99
C LEU A 420 7.12 18.88 -20.40
N LEU A 421 8.22 18.17 -20.10
CA LEU A 421 9.38 18.75 -19.38
C LEU A 421 10.67 18.81 -20.21
N GLY A 422 10.75 18.12 -21.34
CA GLY A 422 11.94 18.07 -22.19
C GLY A 422 13.21 17.66 -21.42
N SER A 423 14.26 18.47 -21.54
CA SER A 423 15.54 18.23 -20.85
C SER A 423 15.46 18.33 -19.32
N GLU A 424 14.43 19.00 -18.79
CA GLU A 424 14.26 19.20 -17.35
C GLU A 424 13.51 18.05 -16.66
N ARG A 425 13.03 17.05 -17.42
CA ARG A 425 12.28 15.88 -16.90
C ARG A 425 12.96 15.21 -15.70
N ARG A 426 14.29 15.14 -15.73
CA ARG A 426 15.09 14.42 -14.74
C ARG A 426 15.59 15.30 -13.60
N ARG A 427 15.05 16.50 -13.47
CA ARG A 427 15.35 17.44 -12.37
C ARG A 427 14.09 17.69 -11.56
N GLU A 428 14.22 17.61 -10.24
CA GLU A 428 13.13 17.97 -9.33
C GLU A 428 12.63 19.40 -9.59
N THR A 429 13.55 20.34 -9.84
CA THR A 429 13.20 21.73 -10.16
C THR A 429 12.37 21.83 -11.43
N GLY A 430 12.64 21.00 -12.45
CA GLY A 430 11.84 20.97 -13.69
C GLY A 430 10.39 20.60 -13.43
N PHE A 431 10.15 19.57 -12.61
CA PHE A 431 8.80 19.18 -12.21
C PHE A 431 8.12 20.24 -11.33
N ARG A 432 8.85 20.86 -10.40
CA ARG A 432 8.31 21.95 -9.56
C ARG A 432 7.92 23.16 -10.39
N ASP A 433 8.78 23.60 -11.30
CA ASP A 433 8.54 24.76 -12.17
C ASP A 433 7.39 24.46 -13.18
N TYR A 434 7.17 23.20 -13.54
CA TYR A 434 5.98 22.79 -14.28
C TYR A 434 4.71 22.90 -13.43
N ALA A 435 4.71 22.38 -12.20
CA ALA A 435 3.57 22.50 -11.30
C ALA A 435 3.21 23.97 -11.00
N GLU A 436 4.19 24.86 -10.88
CA GLU A 436 3.97 26.31 -10.71
C GLU A 436 3.33 26.96 -11.95
N ARG A 437 3.63 26.48 -13.16
CA ARG A 437 3.05 26.98 -14.41
C ARG A 437 1.70 26.34 -14.77
N HIS A 438 1.45 25.14 -14.28
CA HIS A 438 0.27 24.32 -14.58
C HIS A 438 -0.49 23.93 -13.31
N PRO A 439 -1.03 24.90 -12.55
CA PRO A 439 -1.79 24.63 -11.33
C PRO A 439 -3.04 23.77 -11.56
N GLU A 440 -3.56 23.74 -12.79
CA GLU A 440 -4.64 22.85 -13.22
C GLU A 440 -4.24 21.37 -13.17
N HIS A 441 -2.95 21.04 -13.31
CA HIS A 441 -2.44 19.67 -13.22
C HIS A 441 -1.91 19.34 -11.83
N PHE A 442 -1.19 20.28 -11.21
CA PHE A 442 -0.59 20.10 -9.89
C PHE A 442 -0.70 21.38 -9.07
N ALA A 443 -1.29 21.32 -7.89
CA ALA A 443 -1.32 22.44 -6.96
C ALA A 443 -0.03 22.47 -6.12
N PRO A 444 0.88 23.44 -6.35
CA PRO A 444 2.12 23.55 -5.60
C PRO A 444 1.91 24.24 -4.25
N LEU A 445 2.73 23.90 -3.28
CA LEU A 445 2.87 24.59 -1.99
C LEU A 445 4.35 24.69 -1.64
N ASN A 446 4.80 25.92 -1.38
CA ASN A 446 6.16 26.24 -0.98
C ASN A 446 6.17 26.67 0.48
N PHE A 447 6.76 25.85 1.37
CA PHE A 447 6.87 26.21 2.78
C PHE A 447 7.89 27.34 2.97
N PRO A 448 7.53 28.43 3.65
CA PRO A 448 8.46 29.53 3.85
C PRO A 448 9.58 29.10 4.80
N ARG A 449 10.74 29.76 4.70
CA ARG A 449 11.96 29.36 5.41
C ARG A 449 11.82 29.25 6.94
N ARG A 450 10.93 30.05 7.54
CA ARG A 450 10.65 30.00 8.98
C ARG A 450 9.96 28.71 9.44
N ASP A 451 9.27 28.02 8.54
CA ASP A 451 8.50 26.81 8.81
C ASP A 451 9.33 25.54 8.53
N TRP A 452 10.58 25.72 8.10
CA TRP A 452 11.49 24.63 7.83
C TRP A 452 11.97 23.96 9.13
N VAL A 453 11.39 22.80 9.42
CA VAL A 453 11.81 21.98 10.56
C VAL A 453 12.70 20.84 10.07
N PRO A 454 14.01 20.80 10.42
CA PRO A 454 14.87 19.67 10.07
C PRO A 454 14.53 18.44 10.94
N TYR A 455 14.69 17.25 10.37
CA TYR A 455 14.42 16.00 11.09
C TYR A 455 15.29 15.79 12.33
N GLU A 456 16.50 16.37 12.41
CA GLU A 456 17.34 16.34 13.63
C GLU A 456 16.60 16.89 14.87
N LYS A 457 15.54 17.68 14.67
CA LYS A 457 14.56 18.08 15.68
C LYS A 457 13.33 17.17 15.63
N GLU A 458 13.53 15.86 15.77
CA GLU A 458 12.55 14.80 15.43
C GLU A 458 11.12 15.08 15.93
N TRP A 459 10.95 15.43 17.22
CA TRP A 459 9.63 15.73 17.77
C TRP A 459 8.97 16.97 17.18
N ALA A 460 9.74 18.01 16.87
CA ALA A 460 9.21 19.18 16.19
C ALA A 460 8.84 18.86 14.74
N PHE A 461 9.61 17.99 14.08
CA PHE A 461 9.34 17.54 12.71
C PHE A 461 8.02 16.77 12.61
N PHE A 462 7.76 15.81 13.50
CA PHE A 462 6.49 15.09 13.49
C PHE A 462 5.30 15.94 13.93
N ARG A 463 5.50 16.91 14.84
CA ARG A 463 4.47 17.92 15.12
C ARG A 463 4.15 18.75 13.88
N PHE A 464 5.17 19.20 13.15
CA PHE A 464 4.99 19.91 11.88
C PHE A 464 4.13 19.11 10.90
N ILE A 465 4.43 17.82 10.68
CA ILE A 465 3.63 16.97 9.78
C ILE A 465 2.18 16.85 10.26
N ARG A 466 1.96 16.61 11.55
CA ARG A 466 0.61 16.50 12.14
C ARG A 466 -0.19 17.79 11.99
N ASP A 467 0.46 18.93 12.22
CA ASP A 467 -0.17 20.25 12.17
C ASP A 467 -0.48 20.66 10.72
N HIS A 468 0.25 20.12 9.74
CA HIS A 468 0.04 20.33 8.29
C HIS A 468 -0.58 19.12 7.57
N ARG A 469 -1.26 18.21 8.29
CA ARG A 469 -1.86 16.99 7.70
C ARG A 469 -2.90 17.28 6.60
N ASP A 470 -3.52 18.45 6.61
CA ASP A 470 -4.42 18.88 5.54
C ASP A 470 -3.67 19.34 4.27
N GLU A 471 -2.44 19.80 4.42
CA GLU A 471 -1.56 20.23 3.34
C GLU A 471 -0.65 19.11 2.83
N LEU A 472 -0.53 18.02 3.59
CA LEU A 472 0.27 16.84 3.29
C LEU A 472 -0.66 15.62 3.27
N ARG A 473 -1.19 15.27 2.10
CA ARG A 473 -2.18 14.18 1.92
C ARG A 473 -1.61 13.06 1.07
N THR A 474 -2.22 11.87 1.18
CA THR A 474 -1.93 10.76 0.28
C THR A 474 -2.05 11.16 -1.20
N GLY A 475 -1.04 10.79 -1.99
CA GLY A 475 -0.89 11.17 -3.40
C GLY A 475 -0.02 12.41 -3.63
N ASP A 476 0.20 13.24 -2.60
CA ASP A 476 1.06 14.41 -2.73
C ASP A 476 2.51 13.99 -3.02
N VAL A 477 3.16 14.69 -3.95
CA VAL A 477 4.61 14.62 -4.15
C VAL A 477 5.26 15.62 -3.20
N VAL A 478 6.19 15.15 -2.37
CA VAL A 478 6.89 15.96 -1.38
C VAL A 478 8.38 16.03 -1.71
N VAL A 479 8.95 17.22 -1.53
CA VAL A 479 10.37 17.48 -1.71
C VAL A 479 10.99 17.82 -0.36
N ILE A 480 11.99 17.03 0.03
CA ILE A 480 12.85 17.35 1.16
C ILE A 480 14.19 17.91 0.66
N LYS A 481 14.73 18.90 1.38
CA LYS A 481 16.01 19.52 1.02
C LYS A 481 16.84 19.85 2.24
N GLY A 482 18.15 19.67 2.12
CA GLY A 482 19.13 20.04 3.14
C GLY A 482 20.44 19.29 2.95
N LYS A 483 21.39 19.56 3.84
CA LYS A 483 22.73 18.95 3.83
C LYS A 483 22.69 17.44 4.07
N THR A 484 23.62 16.73 3.46
CA THR A 484 23.81 15.28 3.68
C THR A 484 25.10 15.02 4.45
N PRO A 485 25.28 13.81 5.01
CA PRO A 485 26.55 13.44 5.63
C PRO A 485 27.76 13.44 4.68
N TRP A 486 27.53 13.10 3.40
CA TRP A 486 28.56 12.97 2.36
C TRP A 486 28.85 14.28 1.61
N ASP A 487 27.93 15.24 1.62
CA ASP A 487 28.13 16.58 1.06
C ASP A 487 27.65 17.65 2.05
N LYS A 488 28.63 18.35 2.63
CA LYS A 488 28.41 19.41 3.61
C LYS A 488 28.29 20.80 2.99
N ILE A 489 28.58 20.93 1.69
CA ILE A 489 28.64 22.20 0.97
C ILE A 489 27.28 22.47 0.33
N LEU A 490 26.77 21.52 -0.45
CA LEU A 490 25.53 21.69 -1.19
C LEU A 490 24.33 21.09 -0.47
N ASP A 491 23.16 21.68 -0.68
CA ASP A 491 21.90 21.11 -0.26
C ASP A 491 21.43 20.09 -1.30
N HIS A 492 21.10 18.88 -0.85
CA HIS A 492 20.58 17.83 -1.71
C HIS A 492 19.08 17.70 -1.57
N THR A 493 18.40 17.46 -2.69
CA THR A 493 16.96 17.23 -2.76
C THR A 493 16.64 15.73 -2.80
N HIS A 494 15.49 15.36 -2.28
CA HIS A 494 14.90 14.05 -2.50
C HIS A 494 13.38 14.19 -2.63
N THR A 495 12.78 13.38 -3.52
CA THR A 495 11.37 13.41 -3.87
C THR A 495 10.70 12.08 -3.62
N PHE A 496 9.50 12.09 -3.06
CA PHE A 496 8.69 10.90 -2.81
C PHE A 496 7.20 11.25 -2.80
N PHE A 497 6.35 10.25 -2.97
CA PHE A 497 4.93 10.36 -2.68
C PHE A 497 4.67 10.19 -1.19
N ILE A 498 3.67 10.90 -0.66
CA ILE A 498 2.94 10.40 0.50
C ILE A 498 2.05 9.25 0.00
N TYR A 499 2.43 8.02 0.35
CA TYR A 499 1.78 6.81 -0.13
C TYR A 499 0.55 6.42 0.69
N GLU A 500 0.60 6.66 2.00
CA GLU A 500 -0.51 6.35 2.90
C GLU A 500 -0.59 7.34 4.07
N SER A 501 -1.83 7.57 4.52
CA SER A 501 -2.15 8.34 5.72
C SER A 501 -3.02 7.50 6.65
N ASP A 502 -2.91 7.71 7.96
CA ASP A 502 -3.80 7.10 8.94
C ASP A 502 -5.21 7.71 8.80
N PRO A 503 -6.24 6.95 8.41
CA PRO A 503 -7.57 7.47 8.13
C PRO A 503 -8.33 7.92 9.39
N VAL A 504 -7.82 7.65 10.59
CA VAL A 504 -8.42 8.15 11.85
C VAL A 504 -7.92 9.55 12.16
N THR A 505 -6.62 9.82 12.00
CA THR A 505 -6.02 11.11 12.37
C THR A 505 -5.69 12.02 11.18
N GLY A 506 -5.71 11.49 9.96
CA GLY A 506 -5.22 12.16 8.74
C GLY A 506 -3.69 12.24 8.65
N MET A 507 -2.95 11.69 9.62
CA MET A 507 -1.49 11.79 9.66
C MET A 507 -0.85 11.02 8.49
N PRO A 508 0.09 11.60 7.73
CA PRO A 508 0.92 10.87 6.77
C PRO A 508 1.82 9.83 7.46
N ILE A 509 1.75 8.57 7.04
CA ILE A 509 2.44 7.45 7.72
C ILE A 509 3.44 6.71 6.85
N LEU A 510 3.24 6.68 5.54
CA LEU A 510 4.09 5.92 4.63
C LEU A 510 4.43 6.72 3.38
N LEU A 511 5.67 6.57 2.93
CA LEU A 511 6.23 7.23 1.76
C LEU A 511 6.54 6.21 0.68
N ALA A 512 6.50 6.63 -0.58
CA ALA A 512 7.02 5.85 -1.71
C ALA A 512 8.03 6.69 -2.48
N GLY A 513 9.26 6.18 -2.63
CA GLY A 513 10.33 6.91 -3.30
C GLY A 513 11.47 6.00 -3.74
N ASN A 514 12.42 6.61 -4.44
CA ASN A 514 13.62 5.94 -4.92
C ASN A 514 14.88 6.60 -4.34
N SER A 515 15.23 6.28 -3.09
CA SER A 515 16.48 6.68 -2.44
C SER A 515 17.54 5.57 -2.53
N GLY A 516 17.87 5.21 -3.78
CA GLY A 516 18.82 4.15 -4.18
C GLY A 516 18.17 2.87 -4.69
N ARG A 517 16.93 2.58 -4.27
CA ARG A 517 16.01 1.63 -4.93
C ARG A 517 14.58 2.04 -4.63
N PRO A 518 13.63 1.82 -5.55
CA PRO A 518 12.21 1.99 -5.29
C PRO A 518 11.75 1.20 -4.07
N ARG A 519 11.14 1.89 -3.09
CA ARG A 519 10.59 1.26 -1.88
C ARG A 519 9.44 2.06 -1.28
N LEU A 520 8.60 1.37 -0.51
CA LEU A 520 7.77 2.01 0.50
C LEU A 520 8.60 2.14 1.78
N ILE A 521 8.48 3.25 2.52
CA ILE A 521 9.31 3.51 3.70
C ILE A 521 8.62 4.48 4.66
N GLY A 522 8.83 4.34 5.97
CA GLY A 522 8.33 5.29 6.97
C GLY A 522 9.18 6.55 7.05
N TRP A 523 8.62 7.64 7.59
CA TRP A 523 9.30 8.93 7.74
C TRP A 523 10.64 8.83 8.48
N ASP A 524 10.66 8.15 9.64
CA ASP A 524 11.88 7.99 10.44
C ASP A 524 13.00 7.33 9.61
N ALA A 525 12.67 6.29 8.82
CA ALA A 525 13.68 5.56 8.05
C ALA A 525 14.18 6.34 6.83
N GLU A 526 13.32 7.13 6.16
CA GLU A 526 13.73 7.98 5.04
C GLU A 526 14.60 9.16 5.51
N MET A 527 14.18 9.83 6.58
CA MET A 527 14.82 11.06 7.04
C MET A 527 16.14 10.83 7.79
N MET A 528 16.30 9.67 8.46
CA MET A 528 17.48 9.40 9.30
C MET A 528 18.80 9.37 8.53
N ARG A 529 18.79 9.07 7.22
CA ARG A 529 20.01 9.10 6.38
C ARG A 529 20.54 10.51 6.17
N ALA A 530 19.68 11.52 6.23
CA ALA A 530 20.03 12.93 6.03
C ALA A 530 19.20 13.82 6.98
N PRO A 531 19.49 13.81 8.29
CA PRO A 531 18.62 14.40 9.32
C PRO A 531 18.53 15.93 9.26
N LYS A 532 19.41 16.60 8.52
CA LYS A 532 19.37 18.06 8.30
C LYS A 532 18.37 18.49 7.23
N ARG A 533 17.72 17.54 6.55
CA ARG A 533 16.68 17.84 5.58
C ARG A 533 15.38 18.23 6.27
N SER A 534 14.65 19.15 5.64
CA SER A 534 13.28 19.52 5.99
C SER A 534 12.39 19.36 4.76
N ILE A 535 11.09 19.23 4.97
CA ILE A 535 10.09 19.37 3.90
C ILE A 535 10.13 20.83 3.40
N ARG A 536 10.22 21.01 2.08
CA ARG A 536 10.30 22.33 1.44
C ARG A 536 9.13 22.62 0.53
N HIS A 537 8.76 21.62 -0.27
CA HIS A 537 7.78 21.77 -1.33
C HIS A 537 6.83 20.59 -1.30
N ARG A 538 5.59 20.84 -1.70
CA ARG A 538 4.58 19.84 -1.98
C ARG A 538 3.94 20.16 -3.33
N MET A 539 3.70 19.13 -4.15
CA MET A 539 2.95 19.22 -5.39
C MET A 539 1.80 18.21 -5.29
N ARG A 540 0.57 18.70 -5.20
CA ARG A 540 -0.62 17.86 -5.13
C ARG A 540 -1.18 17.62 -6.53
N PRO A 541 -1.32 16.38 -6.98
CA PRO A 541 -1.97 16.12 -8.27
C PRO A 541 -3.42 16.58 -8.22
N ASN A 542 -3.88 17.22 -9.30
CA ASN A 542 -5.30 17.44 -9.51
C ASN A 542 -5.96 16.11 -9.90
N THR A 543 -6.86 15.63 -9.05
CA THR A 543 -7.49 14.33 -9.22
C THR A 543 -8.55 14.31 -10.32
N GLU A 544 -9.21 15.43 -10.61
CA GLU A 544 -10.16 15.48 -11.73
C GLU A 544 -9.43 15.30 -13.06
N TRP A 545 -8.32 16.04 -13.23
CA TRP A 545 -7.47 15.90 -14.41
C TRP A 545 -6.92 14.47 -14.57
N LEU A 546 -6.47 13.84 -13.49
CA LEU A 546 -5.97 12.47 -13.55
C LEU A 546 -7.07 11.42 -13.72
N TYR A 547 -8.27 11.65 -13.19
CA TYR A 547 -9.36 10.66 -13.22
C TYR A 547 -9.68 10.25 -14.66
N ASP A 548 -9.83 11.23 -15.55
CA ASP A 548 -10.12 11.00 -16.96
C ASP A 548 -8.98 10.26 -17.70
N LEU A 549 -7.76 10.36 -17.19
CA LEU A 549 -6.56 9.75 -17.79
C LEU A 549 -6.27 8.34 -17.28
N VAL A 550 -6.68 7.99 -16.06
CA VAL A 550 -6.32 6.70 -15.41
C VAL A 550 -7.52 5.77 -15.20
N VAL A 551 -8.74 6.30 -15.15
CA VAL A 551 -9.95 5.52 -14.86
C VAL A 551 -10.74 5.27 -16.14
N HIS A 552 -10.41 4.18 -16.83
CA HIS A 552 -11.11 3.78 -18.06
C HIS A 552 -12.28 2.81 -17.83
N GLN A 553 -12.36 2.21 -16.64
CA GLN A 553 -13.42 1.29 -16.23
C GLN A 553 -13.77 1.52 -14.76
N SER A 554 -15.06 1.43 -14.42
CA SER A 554 -15.49 1.40 -13.03
C SER A 554 -14.93 0.15 -12.35
N PRO A 555 -14.32 0.30 -11.16
CA PRO A 555 -13.89 -0.81 -10.32
C PRO A 555 -14.98 -1.88 -10.15
N GLU A 556 -14.60 -3.16 -10.25
CA GLU A 556 -15.54 -4.27 -10.03
C GLU A 556 -16.02 -4.31 -8.57
N SER A 557 -17.29 -4.70 -8.37
CA SER A 557 -17.85 -4.86 -7.03
C SER A 557 -17.12 -5.97 -6.27
N GLY A 558 -16.52 -5.64 -5.12
CA GLY A 558 -15.78 -6.59 -4.28
C GLY A 558 -14.27 -6.57 -4.46
N GLU A 559 -13.75 -5.77 -5.38
CA GLU A 559 -12.31 -5.52 -5.48
C GLU A 559 -11.81 -4.71 -4.28
N ARG A 560 -10.65 -5.09 -3.70
CA ARG A 560 -9.97 -4.34 -2.63
C ARG A 560 -9.20 -3.16 -3.22
N TRP A 561 -9.30 -2.00 -2.57
CA TRP A 561 -8.68 -0.76 -3.05
C TRP A 561 -7.40 -0.41 -2.28
N ALA A 562 -7.23 -0.96 -1.07
CA ALA A 562 -6.00 -0.83 -0.30
C ALA A 562 -5.07 -2.02 -0.62
N PRO A 563 -4.00 -1.83 -1.42
CA PRO A 563 -3.02 -2.90 -1.60
C PRO A 563 -2.27 -3.15 -0.28
N PRO A 564 -1.65 -4.31 -0.04
CA PRO A 564 -0.90 -4.55 1.19
C PRO A 564 0.17 -3.48 1.45
N LEU A 565 0.40 -3.11 2.72
CA LEU A 565 1.54 -2.29 3.14
C LEU A 565 2.84 -3.11 3.09
N ALA A 566 3.17 -3.62 1.91
CA ALA A 566 4.39 -4.34 1.57
C ALA A 566 5.57 -3.36 1.58
N VAL A 567 6.36 -3.28 2.66
CA VAL A 567 7.61 -2.52 2.56
C VAL A 567 8.63 -3.42 1.95
N ARG A 568 9.25 -2.97 0.88
CA ARG A 568 10.33 -3.70 0.25
C ARG A 568 11.62 -3.12 0.78
N PHE A 569 12.20 -3.79 1.75
CA PHE A 569 13.62 -3.61 2.03
C PHE A 569 14.36 -4.65 1.18
N PRO A 570 15.41 -4.26 0.45
CA PRO A 570 16.33 -5.26 -0.06
C PRO A 570 16.88 -6.04 1.14
N GLY A 571 16.91 -7.37 1.00
CA GLY A 571 17.58 -8.26 1.95
C GLY A 571 19.09 -8.21 1.85
#